data_AF-A0A7R9XP70-F1
#
_entry.id   AF-A0A7R9XP70-F1
#
_cell.length_a   1.000
_cell.length_b   1.000
_cell.length_c   1.000
_cell.angle_alpha   90.00
_cell.angle_beta   90.00
_cell.angle_gamma   90.00
#
_symmetry.space_group_name_H-M   'P 1'
#
loop_
_entity.id
_entity.type
_entity.pdbx_description
1 polymer ?
#
loop_
_entity_poly.entity_id
_entity_poly.type
_entity_poly.pdbx_seq_one_letter_code
_entity_poly.pdbx_strand_id
1 'polypeptide(L)'
;RKDDLERLAPAWAEMSVALQKDKDAKAAWGWVIEMYGYTLAAYKLGISHDLRPQMAAQPPWDKAVGDFISIHFTYGMDYDLDGVFTPGKIGAWRFDKRSYS
;
A
#
# COMPACT_ATOMS: atom_id res chain seq x y z
N ARG A 1 -0.99 9.56 -18.56
CA ARG A 1 -1.88 10.16 -19.58
C ARG A 1 -3.03 9.18 -19.87
N LYS A 2 -4.08 9.57 -20.60
CA LYS A 2 -5.21 8.66 -20.93
C LYS A 2 -4.71 7.38 -21.61
N ASP A 3 -3.88 7.53 -22.63
CA ASP A 3 -3.32 6.43 -23.42
C ASP A 3 -2.44 5.49 -22.58
N ASP A 4 -1.71 6.03 -21.59
CA ASP A 4 -0.92 5.21 -20.66
C ASP A 4 -1.83 4.31 -19.82
N LEU A 5 -2.94 4.86 -19.32
CA LEU A 5 -3.91 4.10 -18.54
C LEU A 5 -4.63 3.03 -19.38
N GLU A 6 -4.98 3.35 -20.63
CA GLU A 6 -5.58 2.40 -21.56
C GLU A 6 -4.66 1.20 -21.84
N ARG A 7 -3.34 1.44 -21.94
CA ARG A 7 -2.34 0.38 -22.08
C ARG A 7 -2.08 -0.37 -20.78
N LEU A 8 -2.05 0.35 -19.65
CA LEU A 8 -1.70 -0.21 -18.35
C LEU A 8 -2.80 -1.10 -17.78
N ALA A 9 -4.06 -0.72 -17.91
CA ALA A 9 -5.19 -1.45 -17.34
C ALA A 9 -5.21 -2.95 -17.72
N PRO A 10 -5.15 -3.34 -19.01
CA PRO A 10 -5.11 -4.76 -19.38
C PRO A 10 -3.81 -5.45 -18.91
N ALA A 11 -2.66 -4.78 -19.05
CA ALA A 11 -1.37 -5.35 -18.63
C ALA A 11 -1.30 -5.58 -17.10
N TRP A 12 -1.88 -4.68 -16.32
CA TRP A 12 -2.00 -4.80 -14.88
C TRP A 12 -2.92 -5.96 -14.51
N ALA A 13 -4.10 -6.09 -15.14
CA ALA A 13 -5.00 -7.22 -14.90
C ALA A 13 -4.32 -8.57 -15.16
N GLU A 14 -3.62 -8.72 -16.29
CA GLU A 14 -2.86 -9.92 -16.63
C GLU A 14 -1.74 -10.19 -15.62
N MET A 15 -0.98 -9.17 -15.25
CA MET A 15 0.10 -9.27 -14.26
C MET A 15 -0.45 -9.71 -12.90
N SER A 16 -1.54 -9.12 -12.44
CA SER A 16 -2.18 -9.47 -11.17
C SER A 16 -2.63 -10.92 -11.14
N VAL A 17 -3.22 -11.43 -12.23
CA VAL A 17 -3.59 -12.85 -12.33
C VAL A 17 -2.37 -13.77 -12.34
N ALA A 18 -1.30 -13.38 -13.05
CA ALA A 18 -0.06 -14.16 -13.08
C ALA A 18 0.59 -14.24 -11.69
N LEU A 19 0.71 -13.11 -10.99
CA LEU A 19 1.29 -13.04 -9.65
C LEU A 19 0.47 -13.80 -8.61
N GLN A 20 -0.87 -13.79 -8.71
CA GLN A 20 -1.73 -14.57 -7.82
C GLN A 20 -1.56 -16.09 -7.97
N LYS A 21 -1.13 -16.55 -9.15
CA LYS A 21 -0.85 -17.97 -9.42
C LYS A 21 0.57 -18.38 -9.00
N ASP A 22 1.47 -17.42 -8.87
CA ASP A 22 2.83 -17.63 -8.42
C ASP A 22 2.88 -17.78 -6.89
N LYS A 23 3.35 -18.93 -6.42
CA LYS A 23 3.38 -19.25 -4.98
C LYS A 23 4.39 -18.39 -4.22
N ASP A 24 5.52 -18.09 -4.84
CA ASP A 24 6.61 -17.35 -4.20
C ASP A 24 6.24 -15.87 -4.10
N ALA A 25 5.69 -15.30 -5.18
CA ALA A 25 5.17 -13.95 -5.17
C ALA A 25 4.04 -13.77 -4.14
N LYS A 26 3.10 -14.73 -4.10
CA LYS A 26 1.98 -14.70 -3.14
C LYS A 26 2.46 -14.83 -1.69
N ALA A 27 3.44 -15.68 -1.42
CA ALA A 27 4.05 -15.80 -0.10
C ALA A 27 4.80 -14.53 0.32
N ALA A 28 5.54 -13.91 -0.61
CA ALA A 28 6.33 -12.72 -0.35
C ALA A 28 5.49 -11.45 -0.17
N TRP A 29 4.46 -11.26 -1.00
CA TRP A 29 3.74 -9.98 -1.09
C TRP A 29 2.32 -10.03 -0.49
N GLY A 30 1.78 -11.22 -0.24
CA GLY A 30 0.51 -11.37 0.45
C GLY A 30 -0.64 -10.59 -0.19
N TRP A 31 -1.39 -9.85 0.64
CA TRP A 31 -2.62 -9.16 0.21
C TRP A 31 -2.36 -7.89 -0.62
N VAL A 32 -1.15 -7.32 -0.60
CA VAL A 32 -0.77 -6.15 -1.40
C VAL A 32 -0.20 -6.51 -2.77
N ILE A 33 -0.22 -7.79 -3.14
CA ILE A 33 0.35 -8.32 -4.40
C ILE A 33 -0.13 -7.57 -5.66
N GLU A 34 -1.37 -7.09 -5.67
CA GLU A 34 -1.92 -6.36 -6.80
C GLU A 34 -1.26 -4.99 -7.00
N MET A 35 -0.81 -4.33 -5.92
CA MET A 35 -0.07 -3.06 -5.99
C MET A 35 1.33 -3.26 -6.62
N TYR A 36 1.97 -4.39 -6.33
CA TYR A 36 3.20 -4.78 -7.02
C TYR A 36 2.94 -5.15 -8.48
N GLY A 37 1.81 -5.80 -8.77
CA GLY A 37 1.34 -6.08 -10.12
C GLY A 37 1.23 -4.81 -10.97
N TYR A 38 0.66 -3.73 -10.40
CA TYR A 38 0.62 -2.42 -11.07
C TYR A 38 2.02 -1.91 -11.41
N THR A 39 2.92 -1.96 -10.43
CA THR A 39 4.29 -1.43 -10.56
C THR A 39 5.07 -2.19 -11.63
N LEU A 40 4.96 -3.53 -11.65
CA LEU A 40 5.60 -4.38 -12.65
C LEU A 40 5.01 -4.18 -14.05
N ALA A 41 3.69 -4.03 -14.16
CA ALA A 41 3.04 -3.74 -15.43
C ALA A 41 3.44 -2.37 -15.99
N ALA A 42 3.48 -1.34 -15.13
CA ALA A 42 3.96 -0.01 -15.51
C ALA A 42 5.41 -0.04 -15.99
N TYR A 43 6.29 -0.72 -15.24
CA TYR A 43 7.69 -0.92 -15.62
C TYR A 43 7.82 -1.62 -16.98
N LYS A 44 7.10 -2.73 -17.19
CA LYS A 44 7.12 -3.49 -18.45
C LYS A 44 6.68 -2.65 -19.65
N LEU A 45 5.77 -1.71 -19.46
CA LEU A 45 5.26 -0.83 -20.52
C LEU A 45 6.09 0.45 -20.71
N GLY A 46 7.12 0.67 -19.89
CA GLY A 46 7.93 1.89 -19.92
C GLY A 46 7.18 3.13 -19.43
N ILE A 47 6.12 2.96 -18.62
CA ILE A 47 5.36 4.08 -18.06
C ILE A 47 6.12 4.63 -16.86
N SER A 48 6.38 5.93 -16.89
CA SER A 48 7.05 6.64 -15.79
C SER A 48 6.05 7.42 -14.95
N HIS A 49 6.28 7.46 -13.65
CA HIS A 49 5.46 8.19 -12.68
C HIS A 49 6.27 9.32 -12.06
N ASP A 50 5.59 10.45 -11.81
CA ASP A 50 6.14 11.55 -11.04
C ASP A 50 5.83 11.32 -9.55
N LEU A 51 6.88 11.06 -8.77
CA LEU A 51 6.72 10.81 -7.33
C LEU A 51 6.69 12.13 -6.56
N ARG A 52 5.61 12.34 -5.81
CA ARG A 52 5.41 13.49 -4.92
C ARG A 52 5.20 13.00 -3.49
N PRO A 53 6.28 12.78 -2.70
CA PRO A 53 6.19 12.24 -1.34
C PRO A 53 5.27 13.05 -0.41
N GLN A 54 5.18 14.36 -0.63
CA GLN A 54 4.33 15.28 0.12
C GLN A 54 2.81 15.06 -0.08
N MET A 55 2.39 14.22 -1.02
CA MET A 55 0.96 14.01 -1.29
C MET A 55 0.22 13.37 -0.12
N ALA A 56 0.83 12.38 0.54
CA ALA A 56 0.18 11.63 1.60
C ALA A 56 1.17 11.11 2.64
N ALA A 57 0.91 11.41 3.91
CA ALA A 57 1.53 10.72 5.04
C ALA A 57 0.95 9.30 5.17
N GLN A 58 1.79 8.34 5.53
CA GLN A 58 1.45 6.95 5.80
C GLN A 58 1.92 6.55 7.22
N PRO A 59 1.30 7.11 8.26
CA PRO A 59 1.57 6.66 9.62
C PRO A 59 1.17 5.19 9.79
N PRO A 60 1.79 4.48 10.75
CA PRO A 60 2.88 4.88 11.64
C PRO A 60 4.30 4.77 11.03
N TRP A 61 4.43 4.52 9.73
CA TRP A 61 5.73 4.40 9.05
C TRP A 61 6.36 5.78 8.85
N ASP A 62 5.55 6.79 8.51
CA ASP A 62 5.93 8.19 8.60
C ASP A 62 5.85 8.67 10.04
N LYS A 63 7.03 8.97 10.63
CA LYS A 63 7.17 9.32 12.06
C LYS A 63 7.05 10.82 12.35
N ALA A 64 6.91 11.64 11.32
CA ALA A 64 6.79 13.08 11.43
C ALA A 64 5.56 13.54 10.66
N VAL A 65 4.93 14.63 11.11
CA VAL A 65 3.74 15.21 10.48
C VAL A 65 4.09 15.86 9.13
N GLY A 66 5.36 16.23 8.90
CA GLY A 66 5.88 16.73 7.62
C GLY A 66 5.07 17.85 6.99
N ASP A 67 5.35 18.12 5.71
CA ASP A 67 4.51 18.99 4.86
C ASP A 67 3.62 18.13 3.97
N PHE A 68 2.83 17.23 4.58
CA PHE A 68 1.92 16.36 3.83
C PHE A 68 0.57 17.03 3.56
N ILE A 69 0.01 16.82 2.36
CA ILE A 69 -1.29 17.37 1.96
C ILE A 69 -2.45 16.54 2.51
N SER A 70 -2.23 15.25 2.76
CA SER A 70 -3.24 14.33 3.29
C SER A 70 -2.62 13.28 4.21
N ILE A 71 -3.45 12.63 5.03
CA ILE A 71 -3.04 11.49 5.86
C ILE A 71 -3.80 10.27 5.40
N HIS A 72 -3.08 9.25 4.94
CA HIS A 72 -3.63 7.97 4.51
C HIS A 72 -3.57 6.96 5.66
N PHE A 73 -4.69 6.79 6.37
CA PHE A 73 -4.84 5.79 7.43
C PHE A 73 -5.13 4.39 6.85
N THR A 74 -4.07 3.67 6.49
CA THR A 74 -4.19 2.32 5.91
C THR A 74 -3.96 1.19 6.92
N TYR A 75 -3.13 1.44 7.93
CA TYR A 75 -2.78 0.46 8.96
C TYR A 75 -3.51 0.75 10.28
N GLY A 76 -3.86 -0.33 10.99
CA GLY A 76 -4.28 -0.21 12.38
C GLY A 76 -3.08 0.22 13.22
N MET A 77 -3.29 1.18 14.12
CA MET A 77 -2.28 1.63 15.06
C MET A 77 -2.66 1.14 16.45
N ASP A 78 -1.98 0.10 16.89
CA ASP A 78 -2.17 -0.52 18.19
C ASP A 78 -0.99 -0.17 19.10
N TYR A 79 -1.28 0.15 20.36
CA TYR A 79 -0.29 0.48 21.37
C TYR A 79 -0.57 -0.23 22.69
N ASP A 80 0.48 -0.56 23.44
CA ASP A 80 0.33 -1.03 24.83
C ASP A 80 -0.05 0.10 25.80
N LEU A 81 -0.26 -0.22 27.08
CA LEU A 81 -0.67 0.76 28.09
C LEU A 81 0.34 1.91 28.28
N ASP A 82 1.63 1.66 27.97
CA ASP A 82 2.71 2.63 28.08
C ASP A 82 2.87 3.48 26.79
N GLY A 83 2.03 3.23 25.77
CA GLY A 83 2.04 3.95 24.50
C GLY A 83 3.08 3.44 23.50
N VAL A 84 3.63 2.24 23.69
CA VAL A 84 4.58 1.63 22.76
C VAL A 84 3.82 1.00 21.59
N PHE A 85 4.26 1.29 20.36
CA PHE A 85 3.63 0.78 19.15
C PHE A 85 3.80 -0.75 19.02
N THR A 86 2.68 -1.47 18.85
CA THR A 86 2.62 -2.94 18.77
C THR A 86 2.05 -3.40 17.42
N PRO A 87 2.77 -3.25 16.29
CA PRO A 87 2.27 -3.61 14.97
C PRO A 87 1.88 -5.09 14.89
N GLY A 88 0.69 -5.36 14.34
CA GLY A 88 0.18 -6.72 14.13
C GLY A 88 -0.36 -7.42 15.38
N LYS A 89 -0.46 -6.72 16.52
CA LYS A 89 -1.09 -7.21 17.75
C LYS A 89 -2.14 -6.21 18.22
N ILE A 90 -3.25 -6.70 18.76
CA ILE A 90 -4.26 -5.84 19.38
C ILE A 90 -3.68 -5.27 20.66
N GLY A 91 -3.56 -3.94 20.71
CA GLY A 91 -3.03 -3.20 21.85
C GLY A 91 -4.12 -2.84 22.87
N ALA A 92 -3.70 -2.28 24.00
CA ALA A 92 -4.63 -1.69 24.96
C ALA A 92 -5.28 -0.41 24.39
N TRP A 93 -4.52 0.37 23.61
CA TRP A 93 -5.05 1.46 22.79
C TRP A 93 -5.08 1.02 21.34
N ARG A 94 -6.27 1.06 20.74
CA ARG A 94 -6.50 0.59 19.37
C ARG A 94 -7.10 1.69 18.51
N PHE A 95 -6.38 2.02 17.44
CA PHE A 95 -6.82 2.94 16.40
C PHE A 95 -6.84 2.21 15.07
N ASP A 96 -7.86 1.37 14.86
CA ASP A 96 -8.09 0.66 13.61
C ASP A 96 -9.54 0.88 13.19
N LYS A 97 -9.76 1.42 11.98
CA LYS A 97 -11.11 1.65 11.43
C LYS A 97 -11.93 0.37 11.34
N ARG A 98 -11.28 -0.80 11.21
CA ARG A 98 -11.93 -2.11 11.12
C ARG A 98 -12.66 -2.50 12.41
N SER A 99 -12.37 -1.82 13.52
CA SER A 99 -13.12 -1.99 14.77
C SER A 99 -14.53 -1.39 14.73
N TYR A 100 -14.84 -0.59 13.72
CA TYR A 100 -16.12 0.13 13.59
C TYR A 100 -16.87 -0.21 12.29
N SER A 101 -16.47 -1.27 11.60
CA SER A 101 -17.01 -1.71 10.31
C SER A 101 -17.64 -3.08 10.40
#